data_AF-A0A259BMF3-F1
#
_entry.id   AF-A0A259BMF3-F1
#
_cell.length_a   1.000
_cell.length_b   1.000
_cell.length_c   1.000
_cell.angle_alpha   90.00
_cell.angle_beta   90.00
_cell.angle_gamma   90.00
#
_symmetry.space_group_name_H-M   'P 1'
#
loop_
_entity.id
_entity.type
_entity.pdbx_description
1 polymer ?
#
loop_
_entity_poly.entity_id
_entity_poly.type
_entity_poly.pdbx_seq_one_letter_code
_entity_poly.pdbx_strand_id
1 'polypeptide(L)'
;MSFDSPALWLALLQIIWINILLSGDNAVVIAMACRSLPEKTRKWGIISGAGVAVGLRIIFTGIVATLLALPWLKLIGSLALMYIAVDLALPNEAGDETVEASDSLWKAIGTVAIADIVMSLDNVVAVAAVANGSWFLLIVGLAISIPLIVAGSSLVMKVLDRFPFLVWAGAALLGWVAGEMLLTDVAISSRIGGEDVAHHWAYPVAGASALLVVGIAYTVGRLRKARAHAE
;
A
#
# COMPACT_ATOMS: atom_id res chain seq x y z
N MET A 1 8.32 12.98 29.72
CA MET A 1 7.18 13.86 29.37
C MET A 1 6.04 13.54 30.33
N SER A 2 5.40 14.54 30.93
CA SER A 2 4.23 14.34 31.79
C SER A 2 2.98 14.07 30.94
N PHE A 3 2.15 13.11 31.38
CA PHE A 3 0.93 12.67 30.69
C PHE A 3 -0.16 13.76 30.61
N ASP A 4 -0.05 14.84 31.39
CA ASP A 4 -0.99 15.97 31.42
C ASP A 4 -0.63 17.11 30.45
N SER A 5 0.39 16.93 29.59
CA SER A 5 0.80 17.98 28.65
C SER A 5 -0.14 18.03 27.43
N PRO A 6 -0.80 19.17 27.14
CA PRO A 6 -1.63 19.32 25.94
C PRO A 6 -0.88 19.06 24.64
N ALA A 7 0.44 19.30 24.63
CA ALA A 7 1.33 19.02 23.51
C ALA A 7 1.42 17.53 23.16
N LEU A 8 1.36 16.63 24.14
CA LEU A 8 1.40 15.18 23.92
C LEU A 8 0.13 14.73 23.19
N TRP A 9 -1.04 15.18 23.67
CA TRP A 9 -2.34 14.89 23.06
C TRP A 9 -2.47 15.49 21.65
N LEU A 10 -1.94 16.70 21.44
CA LEU A 10 -1.92 17.33 20.13
C LEU A 10 -1.04 16.53 19.14
N ALA A 11 0.15 16.12 19.56
CA ALA A 11 1.05 15.31 18.73
C ALA A 11 0.45 13.94 18.42
N LEU A 12 -0.19 13.28 19.40
CA LEU A 12 -0.90 12.02 19.19
C LEU A 12 -2.02 12.18 18.15
N LEU A 13 -2.83 13.24 18.27
CA LEU A 13 -3.92 13.51 17.35
C LEU A 13 -3.42 13.84 15.94
N GLN A 14 -2.28 14.56 15.83
CA GLN A 14 -1.61 14.78 14.55
C GLN A 14 -1.11 13.48 13.92
N ILE A 15 -0.47 12.58 14.69
CA ILE A 15 -0.02 11.27 14.19
C ILE A 15 -1.22 10.47 13.67
N ILE A 16 -2.31 10.41 14.43
CA ILE A 16 -3.53 9.72 14.00
C ILE A 16 -4.08 10.36 12.73
N TRP A 17 -4.14 11.68 12.66
CA TRP A 17 -4.65 12.41 11.50
C TRP A 17 -3.81 12.17 10.24
N ILE A 18 -2.48 12.26 10.37
CA ILE A 18 -1.53 12.00 9.28
C ILE A 18 -1.65 10.55 8.81
N ASN A 19 -1.71 9.59 9.75
CA ASN A 19 -1.90 8.19 9.40
C ASN A 19 -3.22 7.97 8.66
N ILE A 20 -4.32 8.58 9.08
CA ILE A 20 -5.62 8.44 8.38
C ILE A 20 -5.51 8.94 6.94
N LEU A 21 -4.90 10.11 6.75
CA LEU A 21 -4.74 10.71 5.44
C LEU A 21 -3.85 9.84 4.53
N LEU A 22 -2.78 9.27 5.10
CA LEU A 22 -1.79 8.42 4.41
C LEU A 22 -2.15 6.92 4.38
N SER A 23 -3.22 6.47 5.04
CA SER A 23 -3.62 5.05 5.09
C SER A 23 -4.79 4.71 4.18
N GLY A 24 -5.33 5.68 3.45
CA GLY A 24 -6.45 5.42 2.52
C GLY A 24 -6.08 4.42 1.42
N ASP A 25 -4.92 4.59 0.81
CA ASP A 25 -4.31 3.67 -0.16
C ASP A 25 -3.99 2.28 0.44
N ASN A 26 -3.47 2.25 1.66
CA ASN A 26 -3.16 1.03 2.40
C ASN A 26 -4.42 0.21 2.71
N ALA A 27 -5.53 0.88 3.05
CA ALA A 27 -6.82 0.22 3.23
C ALA A 27 -7.34 -0.38 1.91
N VAL A 28 -7.10 0.30 0.78
CA VAL A 28 -7.42 -0.21 -0.56
C VAL A 28 -6.58 -1.43 -0.91
N VAL A 29 -5.27 -1.41 -0.64
CA VAL A 29 -4.39 -2.58 -0.83
C VAL A 29 -4.85 -3.77 0.00
N ILE A 30 -5.08 -3.57 1.30
CA ILE A 30 -5.53 -4.62 2.22
C ILE A 30 -6.85 -5.22 1.73
N ALA A 31 -7.81 -4.38 1.36
CA ALA A 31 -9.09 -4.83 0.85
C ALA A 31 -8.96 -5.61 -0.47
N MET A 32 -8.15 -5.13 -1.42
CA MET A 32 -7.94 -5.82 -2.69
C MET A 32 -7.21 -7.15 -2.53
N ALA A 33 -6.19 -7.21 -1.66
CA ALA A 33 -5.43 -8.43 -1.40
C ALA A 33 -6.27 -9.49 -0.69
N CYS A 34 -7.12 -9.08 0.27
CA CYS A 34 -7.97 -9.99 1.01
C CYS A 34 -9.28 -10.34 0.28
N ARG A 35 -9.58 -9.69 -0.86
CA ARG A 35 -10.83 -9.86 -1.62
C ARG A 35 -11.13 -11.31 -1.96
N SER A 36 -10.09 -12.06 -2.31
CA SER A 36 -10.20 -13.43 -2.77
C SER A 36 -10.24 -14.47 -1.67
N LEU A 37 -10.09 -14.04 -0.41
CA LEU A 37 -10.19 -14.96 0.71
C LEU A 37 -11.65 -15.36 0.96
N PRO A 38 -11.89 -16.64 1.32
CA PRO A 38 -13.18 -17.07 1.84
C PRO A 38 -13.70 -16.14 2.94
N GLU A 39 -15.01 -15.91 3.00
CA GLU A 39 -15.60 -14.94 3.94
C GLU A 39 -15.16 -15.15 5.40
N LYS A 40 -14.97 -16.41 5.81
CA LYS A 40 -14.54 -16.79 7.16
C LYS A 40 -13.09 -16.40 7.46
N THR A 41 -12.17 -16.53 6.49
CA THR A 41 -10.74 -16.19 6.64
C THR A 41 -10.43 -14.75 6.26
N ARG A 42 -11.29 -14.09 5.48
CA ARG A 42 -11.14 -12.70 5.04
C ARG A 42 -10.93 -11.72 6.18
N LYS A 43 -11.70 -11.85 7.28
CA LYS A 43 -11.53 -11.01 8.47
C LYS A 43 -10.15 -11.17 9.10
N TRP A 44 -9.67 -12.41 9.17
CA TRP A 44 -8.32 -12.71 9.65
C TRP A 44 -7.26 -12.16 8.71
N GLY A 45 -7.47 -12.23 7.38
CA GLY A 45 -6.59 -11.58 6.41
C GLY A 45 -6.47 -10.07 6.63
N ILE A 46 -7.58 -9.38 6.82
CA ILE A 46 -7.57 -7.93 7.07
C ILE A 46 -6.88 -7.59 8.39
N ILE A 47 -7.21 -8.31 9.48
CA ILE A 47 -6.64 -8.04 10.82
C ILE A 47 -5.14 -8.35 10.82
N SER A 48 -4.73 -9.53 10.34
CA SER A 48 -3.33 -9.93 10.29
C SER A 48 -2.54 -9.06 9.31
N GLY A 49 -3.10 -8.71 8.15
CA GLY A 49 -2.48 -7.79 7.19
C GLY A 49 -2.26 -6.40 7.78
N ALA A 50 -3.27 -5.83 8.44
CA ALA A 50 -3.13 -4.54 9.13
C ALA A 50 -2.11 -4.59 10.28
N GLY A 51 -2.09 -5.70 11.04
CA GLY A 51 -1.11 -5.92 12.10
C GLY A 51 0.32 -6.00 11.57
N VAL A 52 0.52 -6.74 10.47
CA VAL A 52 1.82 -6.83 9.79
C VAL A 52 2.26 -5.48 9.24
N ALA A 53 1.37 -4.75 8.55
CA ALA A 53 1.67 -3.40 8.05
C ALA A 53 2.11 -2.46 9.19
N VAL A 54 1.37 -2.43 10.30
CA VAL A 54 1.76 -1.57 11.43
C VAL A 54 3.05 -2.03 12.11
N GLY A 55 3.27 -3.33 12.27
CA GLY A 55 4.52 -3.86 12.78
C GLY A 55 5.72 -3.45 11.92
N LEU A 56 5.58 -3.59 10.60
CA LEU A 56 6.57 -3.15 9.62
C LEU A 56 6.83 -1.66 9.73
N ARG A 57 5.79 -0.81 9.80
CA ARG A 57 5.97 0.63 10.00
C ARG A 57 6.74 0.98 11.25
N ILE A 58 6.45 0.34 12.39
CA ILE A 58 7.21 0.59 13.64
C ILE A 58 8.69 0.25 13.43
N ILE A 59 8.99 -0.86 12.75
CA ILE A 59 10.37 -1.26 12.42
C ILE A 59 11.01 -0.25 11.48
N PHE A 60 10.35 0.14 10.39
CA PHE A 60 10.89 1.10 9.42
C PHE A 60 11.08 2.49 10.01
N THR A 61 10.25 2.91 10.96
CA THR A 61 10.37 4.24 11.59
C THR A 61 11.75 4.51 12.18
N GLY A 62 12.42 3.48 12.70
CA GLY A 62 13.78 3.63 13.22
C GLY A 62 14.89 3.75 12.18
N ILE A 63 14.64 3.30 10.94
CA ILE A 63 15.69 3.12 9.92
C ILE A 63 15.38 3.80 8.58
N VAL A 64 14.18 4.34 8.36
CA VAL A 64 13.75 4.82 7.04
C VAL A 64 14.57 6.02 6.56
N ALA A 65 15.02 6.87 7.49
CA ALA A 65 15.80 8.06 7.16
C ALA A 65 17.12 7.71 6.45
N THR A 66 17.73 6.56 6.78
CA THR A 66 18.92 6.08 6.06
C THR A 66 18.56 5.31 4.80
N LEU A 67 17.42 4.61 4.78
CA LEU A 67 16.94 3.90 3.59
C LEU A 67 16.59 4.86 2.45
N LEU A 68 16.00 6.03 2.73
CA LEU A 68 15.65 7.01 1.69
C LEU A 68 16.85 7.64 0.98
N ALA A 69 18.03 7.62 1.61
CA ALA A 69 19.27 8.06 0.99
C ALA A 69 19.82 7.02 -0.02
N LEU A 70 19.30 5.78 -0.01
CA LEU A 70 19.78 4.74 -0.92
C LEU A 70 19.24 4.97 -2.34
N PRO A 71 20.12 5.10 -3.34
CA PRO A 71 19.69 5.18 -4.72
C PRO A 71 19.02 3.87 -5.13
N TRP A 72 18.06 3.95 -6.06
CA TRP A 72 17.32 2.81 -6.63
C TRP A 72 16.31 2.13 -5.71
N LEU A 73 16.25 2.47 -4.43
CA LEU A 73 15.31 1.84 -3.51
C LEU A 73 13.86 2.11 -3.92
N LYS A 74 13.53 3.36 -4.24
CA LYS A 74 12.18 3.76 -4.69
C LYS A 74 11.89 3.23 -6.09
N LEU A 75 12.91 3.13 -6.95
CA LEU A 75 12.75 2.46 -8.25
C LEU A 75 12.31 1.00 -8.05
N ILE A 76 13.03 0.21 -7.26
CA ILE A 76 12.68 -1.20 -7.02
C ILE A 76 11.29 -1.30 -6.39
N GLY A 77 11.00 -0.44 -5.41
CA GLY A 77 9.67 -0.36 -4.81
C GLY A 77 8.59 -0.07 -5.86
N SER A 78 8.82 0.85 -6.80
CA SER A 78 7.84 1.25 -7.81
C SER A 78 7.52 0.09 -8.74
N LEU A 79 8.54 -0.69 -9.11
CA LEU A 79 8.37 -1.88 -9.92
C LEU A 79 7.59 -2.96 -9.17
N ALA A 80 7.91 -3.17 -7.89
CA ALA A 80 7.17 -4.10 -7.03
C ALA A 80 5.71 -3.69 -6.86
N LEU A 81 5.44 -2.40 -6.66
CA LEU A 81 4.10 -1.88 -6.50
C LEU A 81 3.29 -1.95 -7.80
N MET A 82 3.91 -1.68 -8.96
CA MET A 82 3.27 -1.90 -10.27
C MET A 82 2.91 -3.37 -10.48
N TYR A 83 3.81 -4.29 -10.13
CA TYR A 83 3.53 -5.72 -10.19
C TYR A 83 2.32 -6.11 -9.32
N ILE A 84 2.30 -5.65 -8.06
CA ILE A 84 1.19 -5.90 -7.13
C ILE A 84 -0.11 -5.29 -7.66
N ALA A 85 -0.06 -4.07 -8.21
CA ALA A 85 -1.23 -3.40 -8.76
C ALA A 85 -1.86 -4.21 -9.91
N VAL A 86 -1.03 -4.77 -10.79
CA VAL A 86 -1.47 -5.67 -11.86
C VAL A 86 -2.02 -6.98 -11.28
N ASP A 87 -1.30 -7.64 -10.37
CA ASP A 87 -1.71 -8.92 -9.76
C ASP A 87 -3.08 -8.79 -9.05
N LEU A 88 -3.28 -7.71 -8.29
CA LEU A 88 -4.54 -7.43 -7.58
C LEU A 88 -5.70 -7.07 -8.52
N ALA A 89 -5.42 -6.55 -9.71
CA ALA A 89 -6.43 -6.27 -10.73
C ALA A 89 -6.89 -7.53 -11.47
N LEU A 90 -6.02 -8.53 -11.58
CA LEU A 90 -6.34 -9.74 -12.31
C LEU A 90 -7.42 -10.56 -11.58
N PRO A 91 -8.33 -11.21 -12.34
CA PRO A 91 -9.20 -12.21 -11.76
C PRO A 91 -8.34 -13.36 -11.26
N ASN A 92 -8.58 -13.81 -10.02
CA ASN A 92 -7.91 -15.00 -9.53
C ASN A 92 -8.36 -16.22 -10.31
N GLU A 93 -7.41 -17.10 -10.62
CA GLU A 93 -7.63 -18.45 -11.13
C GLU A 93 -8.15 -19.34 -9.99
N ALA A 94 -9.24 -18.93 -9.34
CA ALA A 94 -9.94 -19.73 -8.34
C ALA A 94 -10.76 -20.85 -9.01
N GLY A 95 -10.11 -21.56 -9.94
CA GLY A 95 -10.57 -22.79 -10.58
C GLY A 95 -9.68 -23.99 -10.25
N ASP A 96 -8.61 -23.81 -9.46
CA ASP A 96 -7.82 -24.92 -8.93
C ASP A 96 -8.28 -25.20 -7.49
N GLU A 97 -9.08 -26.25 -7.31
CA GLU A 97 -9.64 -26.70 -6.02
C GLU A 97 -8.57 -27.18 -5.02
N THR A 98 -7.28 -26.98 -5.32
CA THR A 98 -6.12 -27.50 -4.60
C THR A 98 -5.40 -26.47 -3.73
N VAL A 99 -5.70 -25.17 -3.84
CA VAL A 99 -5.02 -24.14 -3.02
C VAL A 99 -5.67 -24.03 -1.64
N GLU A 100 -4.92 -24.40 -0.59
CA GLU A 100 -5.41 -24.31 0.78
C GLU A 100 -5.75 -22.87 1.17
N ALA A 101 -6.81 -22.71 1.97
CA ALA A 101 -7.22 -21.41 2.51
C ALA A 101 -6.10 -20.72 3.33
N SER A 102 -5.15 -21.49 3.86
CA SER A 102 -3.95 -21.00 4.54
C SER A 102 -2.96 -20.33 3.58
N ASP A 103 -2.69 -20.95 2.43
CA ASP A 103 -1.72 -20.44 1.46
C ASP A 103 -2.20 -19.14 0.83
N SER A 104 -3.50 -19.06 0.52
CA SER A 104 -4.11 -17.81 0.04
C SER A 104 -4.05 -16.69 1.08
N LEU A 105 -4.20 -17.01 2.37
CA LEU A 105 -4.06 -16.06 3.47
C LEU A 105 -2.62 -15.53 3.58
N TRP A 106 -1.62 -16.40 3.57
CA TRP A 106 -0.21 -16.00 3.62
C TRP A 106 0.19 -15.19 2.39
N LYS A 107 -0.30 -15.56 1.20
CA LYS A 107 -0.12 -14.77 -0.02
C LYS A 107 -0.69 -13.36 0.14
N ALA A 108 -1.93 -13.24 0.63
CA ALA A 108 -2.55 -11.93 0.84
C ALA A 108 -1.78 -11.08 1.86
N ILE A 109 -1.35 -11.67 2.99
CA ILE A 109 -0.54 -10.98 4.01
C ILE A 109 0.80 -10.55 3.41
N GLY A 110 1.46 -11.40 2.61
CA GLY A 110 2.71 -11.08 1.93
C GLY A 110 2.55 -9.91 0.94
N THR A 111 1.47 -9.89 0.16
CA THR A 111 1.17 -8.78 -0.74
C THR A 111 0.97 -7.48 0.02
N VAL A 112 0.23 -7.51 1.13
CA VAL A 112 0.04 -6.33 2.01
C VAL A 112 1.38 -5.87 2.58
N ALA A 113 2.21 -6.80 3.06
CA ALA A 113 3.51 -6.48 3.63
C ALA A 113 4.43 -5.80 2.61
N ILE A 114 4.55 -6.33 1.40
CA ILE A 114 5.42 -5.76 0.36
C ILE A 114 4.91 -4.39 -0.07
N ALA A 115 3.60 -4.24 -0.29
CA ALA A 115 3.01 -2.96 -0.64
C ALA A 115 3.21 -1.91 0.47
N ASP A 116 2.98 -2.28 1.74
CA ASP A 116 3.18 -1.38 2.87
C ASP A 116 4.66 -1.03 3.05
N ILE A 117 5.61 -1.96 2.87
CA ILE A 117 7.06 -1.64 2.88
C ILE A 117 7.36 -0.52 1.88
N VAL A 118 6.89 -0.67 0.64
CA VAL A 118 7.18 0.27 -0.43
C VAL A 118 6.54 1.62 -0.18
N MET A 119 5.25 1.64 0.17
CA MET A 119 4.49 2.88 0.41
C MET A 119 4.91 3.58 1.70
N SER A 120 5.31 2.81 2.72
CA SER A 120 5.69 3.34 4.03
C SER A 120 7.03 4.07 4.02
N LEU A 121 7.88 3.88 3.00
CA LEU A 121 9.17 4.56 2.87
C LEU A 121 9.02 6.09 3.04
N ASP A 122 8.01 6.68 2.41
CA ASP A 122 7.75 8.12 2.50
C ASP A 122 6.79 8.47 3.65
N ASN A 123 5.80 7.62 3.92
CA ASN A 123 4.79 7.88 4.95
C ASN A 123 5.38 7.88 6.37
N VAL A 124 6.40 7.07 6.62
CA VAL A 124 7.03 6.94 7.93
C VAL A 124 7.82 8.19 8.30
N VAL A 125 8.42 8.91 7.34
CA VAL A 125 9.15 10.16 7.62
C VAL A 125 8.23 11.22 8.21
N ALA A 126 7.03 11.38 7.64
CA ALA A 126 6.05 12.35 8.12
C ALA A 126 5.65 12.06 9.57
N VAL A 127 5.43 10.79 9.90
CA VAL A 127 5.03 10.36 11.25
C VAL A 127 6.20 10.46 12.24
N ALA A 128 7.42 10.09 11.82
CA ALA A 128 8.64 10.24 12.61
C ALA A 128 8.91 11.72 12.96
N ALA A 129 8.72 12.62 12.00
CA ALA A 129 8.90 14.06 12.20
C ALA A 129 7.94 14.62 13.26
N VAL A 130 6.66 14.23 13.21
CA VAL A 130 5.67 14.68 14.20
C VAL A 130 5.91 14.07 15.58
N ALA A 131 6.34 12.81 15.64
CA ALA A 131 6.63 12.17 16.91
C ALA A 131 7.87 12.71 17.64
N ASN A 132 8.69 13.55 16.99
CA ASN A 132 9.83 14.23 17.59
C ASN A 132 10.76 13.28 18.40
N GLY A 133 11.00 12.07 17.86
CA GLY A 133 11.85 11.05 18.50
C GLY A 133 11.21 10.29 19.68
N SER A 134 9.94 10.55 20.00
CA SER A 134 9.22 9.81 21.04
C SER A 134 8.69 8.49 20.50
N TRP A 135 9.43 7.41 20.77
CA TRP A 135 9.00 6.02 20.48
C TRP A 135 7.64 5.69 21.09
N PHE A 136 7.32 6.25 22.27
CA PHE A 136 6.02 6.06 22.90
C PHE A 136 4.88 6.65 22.06
N LEU A 137 5.03 7.90 21.59
CA LEU A 137 4.01 8.55 20.75
C LEU A 137 3.81 7.81 19.42
N LEU A 138 4.91 7.35 18.82
CA LEU A 138 4.87 6.54 17.59
C LEU A 138 4.08 5.25 17.80
N ILE A 139 4.48 4.43 18.77
CA ILE A 139 3.88 3.11 18.98
C ILE A 139 2.40 3.25 19.33
N VAL A 140 2.05 4.17 20.23
CA VAL A 140 0.65 4.38 20.63
C VAL A 140 -0.18 4.94 19.48
N GLY A 141 0.33 5.94 18.73
CA GLY A 141 -0.37 6.51 17.58
C GLY A 141 -0.61 5.49 16.47
N LEU A 142 0.38 4.64 16.18
CA LEU A 142 0.26 3.55 15.21
C LEU A 142 -0.67 2.43 15.71
N ALA A 143 -0.59 2.05 16.98
CA ALA A 143 -1.48 1.05 17.56
C ALA A 143 -2.96 1.46 17.51
N ILE A 144 -3.26 2.73 17.81
CA ILE A 144 -4.63 3.29 17.69
C ILE A 144 -5.08 3.32 16.22
N SER A 145 -4.16 3.41 15.27
CA SER A 145 -4.48 3.40 13.84
C SER A 145 -4.91 2.02 13.32
N ILE A 146 -4.54 0.91 14.01
CA ILE A 146 -4.88 -0.45 13.58
C ILE A 146 -6.40 -0.66 13.46
N PRO A 147 -7.22 -0.43 14.52
CA PRO A 147 -8.67 -0.57 14.41
C PRO A 147 -9.28 0.25 13.29
N LEU A 148 -8.73 1.44 13.04
CA LEU A 148 -9.23 2.35 12.02
C LEU A 148 -8.91 1.85 10.60
N ILE A 149 -7.70 1.35 10.36
CA ILE A 149 -7.32 0.71 9.10
C ILE A 149 -8.15 -0.55 8.87
N VAL A 150 -8.35 -1.38 9.90
CA VAL A 150 -9.18 -2.60 9.80
C VAL A 150 -10.64 -2.24 9.46
N ALA A 151 -11.20 -1.23 10.12
CA ALA A 151 -12.54 -0.75 9.83
C ALA A 151 -12.64 -0.15 8.42
N GLY A 152 -11.68 0.69 8.02
CA GLY A 152 -11.60 1.30 6.71
C GLY A 152 -11.47 0.26 5.59
N SER A 153 -10.57 -0.71 5.75
CA SER A 153 -10.38 -1.82 4.81
C SER A 153 -11.65 -2.68 4.71
N SER A 154 -12.36 -2.89 5.81
CA SER A 154 -13.64 -3.60 5.82
C SER A 154 -14.74 -2.83 5.09
N LEU A 155 -14.74 -1.49 5.17
CA LEU A 155 -15.65 -0.64 4.42
C LEU A 155 -15.33 -0.67 2.93
N VAL A 156 -14.07 -0.49 2.57
CA VAL A 156 -13.58 -0.57 1.19
C VAL A 156 -13.90 -1.94 0.60
N MET A 157 -13.71 -3.03 1.35
CA MET A 157 -14.07 -4.38 0.96
C MET A 157 -15.55 -4.50 0.54
N LYS A 158 -16.48 -4.00 1.39
CA LYS A 158 -17.91 -4.02 1.07
C LYS A 158 -18.23 -3.23 -0.21
N VAL A 159 -17.52 -2.13 -0.41
CA VAL A 159 -17.65 -1.30 -1.62
C VAL A 159 -17.12 -2.05 -2.85
N LEU A 160 -15.99 -2.75 -2.75
CA LEU A 160 -15.45 -3.59 -3.82
C LEU A 160 -16.36 -4.79 -4.15
N ASP A 161 -16.92 -5.45 -3.14
CA ASP A 161 -17.88 -6.55 -3.31
C ASP A 161 -19.15 -6.06 -4.05
N ARG A 162 -19.62 -4.85 -3.71
CA ARG A 162 -20.80 -4.25 -4.35
C ARG A 162 -20.51 -3.70 -5.75
N PHE A 163 -19.31 -3.17 -5.96
CA PHE A 163 -18.91 -2.51 -7.20
C PHE A 163 -17.55 -3.07 -7.68
N PRO A 164 -17.53 -4.25 -8.32
CA PRO A 164 -16.29 -4.90 -8.74
C PRO A 164 -15.43 -4.08 -9.72
N PHE A 165 -16.03 -3.12 -10.44
CA PHE A 165 -15.26 -2.23 -11.31
C PHE A 165 -14.25 -1.36 -10.53
N LEU A 166 -14.50 -1.10 -9.23
CA LEU A 166 -13.60 -0.32 -8.38
C LEU A 166 -12.27 -1.03 -8.10
N VAL A 167 -12.15 -2.33 -8.40
CA VAL A 167 -10.87 -3.04 -8.42
C VAL A 167 -9.91 -2.38 -9.42
N TRP A 168 -10.41 -2.00 -10.59
CA TRP A 168 -9.61 -1.29 -11.60
C TRP A 168 -9.20 0.09 -11.12
N ALA A 169 -10.08 0.78 -10.39
CA ALA A 169 -9.76 2.06 -9.77
C ALA A 169 -8.68 1.91 -8.68
N GLY A 170 -8.76 0.88 -7.84
CA GLY A 170 -7.72 0.59 -6.84
C GLY A 170 -6.39 0.21 -7.48
N ALA A 171 -6.39 -0.59 -8.54
CA ALA A 171 -5.17 -0.90 -9.30
C ALA A 171 -4.58 0.34 -9.99
N ALA A 172 -5.42 1.20 -10.58
CA ALA A 172 -4.99 2.48 -11.15
C ALA A 172 -4.39 3.40 -10.09
N LEU A 173 -4.99 3.47 -8.89
CA LEU A 173 -4.45 4.21 -7.74
C LEU A 173 -3.06 3.70 -7.35
N LEU A 174 -2.85 2.37 -7.28
CA LEU A 174 -1.53 1.81 -6.99
C LEU A 174 -0.52 2.08 -8.10
N GLY A 175 -0.93 2.01 -9.36
CA GLY A 175 -0.10 2.39 -10.50
C GLY A 175 0.28 3.88 -10.49
N TRP A 176 -0.65 4.75 -10.06
CA TRP A 176 -0.38 6.16 -9.86
C TRP A 176 0.70 6.39 -8.80
N VAL A 177 0.52 5.81 -7.61
CA VAL A 177 1.50 5.91 -6.51
C VAL A 177 2.86 5.38 -6.95
N ALA A 178 2.90 4.27 -7.68
CA ALA A 178 4.16 3.73 -8.20
C ALA A 178 4.84 4.68 -9.18
N GLY A 179 4.10 5.33 -10.07
CA GLY A 179 4.64 6.29 -11.04
C GLY A 179 5.14 7.58 -10.38
N GLU A 180 4.44 8.09 -9.36
CA GLU A 180 4.90 9.23 -8.57
C GLU A 180 6.20 8.88 -7.83
N MET A 181 6.22 7.73 -7.17
CA MET A 181 7.37 7.28 -6.40
C MET A 181 8.61 7.04 -7.28
N LEU A 182 8.43 6.57 -8.52
CA LEU A 182 9.51 6.38 -9.50
C LEU A 182 10.33 7.65 -9.73
N LEU A 183 9.68 8.80 -9.88
CA LEU A 183 10.37 10.06 -10.18
C LEU A 183 11.02 10.70 -8.96
N THR A 184 10.59 10.31 -7.75
CA THR A 184 11.19 10.78 -6.50
C THR A 184 12.41 9.97 -6.04
N ASP A 185 12.83 8.95 -6.79
CA ASP A 185 14.07 8.21 -6.50
C ASP A 185 15.30 9.08 -6.72
N VAL A 186 16.26 9.07 -5.78
CA VAL A 186 17.50 9.88 -5.83
C VAL A 186 18.30 9.64 -7.12
N ALA A 187 18.35 8.40 -7.62
CA ALA A 187 19.08 8.07 -8.85
C ALA A 187 18.38 8.58 -10.11
N ILE A 188 17.06 8.72 -10.07
CA ILE A 188 16.24 9.18 -11.19
C ILE A 188 16.17 10.71 -11.19
N SER A 189 15.83 11.33 -10.06
CA SER A 189 15.71 12.78 -9.92
C SER A 189 17.02 13.50 -10.28
N SER A 190 18.17 12.95 -9.87
CA SER A 190 19.49 13.49 -10.22
C SER A 190 19.82 13.42 -11.71
N ARG A 191 19.23 12.48 -12.47
CA ARG A 191 19.47 12.31 -13.92
C ARG A 191 18.53 13.13 -14.79
N ILE A 192 17.32 13.42 -14.32
CA ILE A 192 16.28 14.14 -15.08
C ILE A 192 16.32 15.67 -14.88
N GLY A 193 17.29 16.18 -14.10
CA GLY A 193 17.51 17.63 -13.92
C GLY A 193 17.15 18.17 -12.54
N GLY A 194 17.01 17.31 -11.51
CA GLY A 194 16.73 17.70 -10.13
C GLY A 194 15.26 17.54 -9.72
N GLU A 195 14.96 17.86 -8.46
CA GLU A 195 13.63 17.67 -7.86
C GLU A 195 12.55 18.53 -8.53
N ASP A 196 12.88 19.72 -9.00
CA ASP A 196 11.93 20.63 -9.65
C ASP A 196 11.36 20.03 -10.95
N VAL A 197 12.22 19.42 -11.77
CA VAL A 197 11.79 18.73 -12.99
C VAL A 197 11.02 17.45 -12.65
N ALA A 198 11.47 16.71 -11.63
CA ALA A 198 10.79 15.52 -11.16
C ALA A 198 9.35 15.82 -10.73
N HIS A 199 9.11 16.92 -10.00
CA HIS A 199 7.77 17.35 -9.59
C HIS A 199 6.87 17.77 -10.75
N HIS A 200 7.41 18.43 -11.78
CA HIS A 200 6.62 18.79 -12.95
C HIS A 200 6.13 17.56 -13.72
N TRP A 201 6.98 16.53 -13.83
CA TRP A 201 6.68 15.29 -14.54
C TRP A 201 5.98 14.23 -13.66
N ALA A 202 5.87 14.45 -12.36
CA ALA A 202 5.26 13.53 -11.39
C ALA A 202 3.84 13.12 -11.81
N TYR A 203 2.94 14.08 -12.02
CA TYR A 203 1.55 13.80 -12.38
C TYR A 203 1.39 13.13 -13.75
N PRO A 204 2.06 13.60 -14.83
CA PRO A 204 2.04 12.90 -16.12
C PRO A 204 2.50 11.45 -16.03
N VAL A 205 3.61 11.18 -15.34
CA VAL A 205 4.15 9.82 -15.20
C VAL A 205 3.26 8.96 -14.30
N ALA A 206 2.73 9.50 -13.21
CA ALA A 206 1.76 8.80 -12.37
C ALA A 206 0.50 8.41 -13.17
N GLY A 207 -0.03 9.33 -13.98
CA GLY A 207 -1.15 9.05 -14.89
C GLY A 207 -0.82 7.98 -15.92
N ALA A 208 0.37 8.05 -16.54
CA ALA A 208 0.83 7.05 -17.50
C ALA A 208 1.00 5.67 -16.84
N SER A 209 1.57 5.60 -15.64
CA SER A 209 1.73 4.36 -14.88
C SER A 209 0.39 3.75 -14.46
N ALA A 210 -0.58 4.57 -14.04
CA ALA A 210 -1.93 4.12 -13.75
C ALA A 210 -2.60 3.49 -14.98
N LEU A 211 -2.52 4.16 -16.14
CA LEU A 211 -3.05 3.64 -17.41
C LEU A 211 -2.31 2.38 -17.87
N LEU A 212 -1.00 2.32 -17.68
CA LEU A 212 -0.17 1.17 -18.02
C LEU A 212 -0.56 -0.05 -17.17
N VAL A 213 -0.73 0.11 -15.85
CA VAL A 213 -1.20 -0.97 -14.97
C VAL A 213 -2.57 -1.48 -15.44
N VAL A 214 -3.52 -0.58 -15.70
CA VAL A 214 -4.85 -0.96 -16.19
C VAL A 214 -4.77 -1.67 -17.54
N GLY A 215 -3.96 -1.17 -18.48
CA GLY A 215 -3.76 -1.76 -19.80
C GLY A 215 -3.13 -3.16 -19.74
N ILE A 216 -2.10 -3.33 -18.92
CA ILE A 216 -1.45 -4.63 -18.69
C ILE A 216 -2.44 -5.60 -18.04
N ALA A 217 -3.12 -5.20 -16.97
CA ALA A 217 -4.11 -6.05 -16.31
C ALA A 217 -5.26 -6.46 -17.25
N TYR A 218 -5.73 -5.53 -18.10
CA TYR A 218 -6.77 -5.82 -19.10
C TYR A 218 -6.29 -6.81 -20.15
N THR A 219 -5.10 -6.59 -20.72
CA THR A 219 -4.54 -7.46 -21.77
C THR A 219 -4.22 -8.84 -21.23
N VAL A 220 -3.53 -8.95 -20.09
CA VAL A 220 -3.21 -10.22 -19.44
C VAL A 220 -4.49 -10.96 -19.04
N GLY A 221 -5.47 -10.26 -18.46
CA GLY A 221 -6.76 -10.84 -18.10
C GLY A 221 -7.52 -11.38 -19.31
N ARG A 222 -7.46 -10.69 -20.46
CA ARG A 222 -8.05 -11.16 -21.72
C ARG A 222 -7.33 -12.40 -22.27
N LEU A 223 -6.00 -12.41 -22.22
CA LEU A 223 -5.19 -13.55 -22.68
C LEU A 223 -5.44 -14.81 -21.84
N ARG A 224 -5.56 -14.68 -20.51
CA ARG A 224 -5.89 -15.80 -19.62
C ARG A 224 -7.27 -16.40 -19.93
N LYS A 225 -8.29 -15.55 -20.11
CA LYS A 225 -9.64 -16.00 -20.52
C LYS A 225 -9.64 -16.71 -21.88
N ALA A 226 -8.86 -16.22 -22.84
CA ALA A 226 -8.76 -16.84 -24.16
C ALA A 226 -8.11 -18.24 -24.11
N ARG A 227 -7.09 -18.43 -23.25
CA ARG A 227 -6.45 -19.75 -23.05
C ARG A 227 -7.39 -20.75 -22.38
N ALA A 228 -8.12 -20.32 -21.34
CA ALA A 228 -9.07 -21.17 -20.62
C ALA A 228 -10.27 -21.65 -21.48
N HIS A 229 -10.52 -21.01 -22.63
CA HIS A 229 -11.54 -21.45 -23.60
C HIS A 229 -10.97 -22.33 -24.74
N ALA A 230 -9.64 -22.43 -24.84
CA ALA A 230 -8.97 -23.23 -25.86
C ALA A 230 -8.56 -24.63 -25.35
N GLU A 231 -8.58 -24.83 -24.02
CA GLU A 231 -8.41 -26.10 -23.31
C GLU A 231 -9.76 -26.78 -23.07
#